data_AF-A0A7X8FA05-F1
#
_entry.id   AF-A0A7X8FA05-F1
#
_cell.length_a   1.000
_cell.length_b   1.000
_cell.length_c   1.000
_cell.angle_alpha   90.00
_cell.angle_beta   90.00
_cell.angle_gamma   90.00
#
_symmetry.space_group_name_H-M   'P 1'
#
loop_
_entity.id
_entity.type
_entity.pdbx_description
1 polymer ?
#
loop_
_entity_poly.entity_id
_entity_poly.type
_entity_poly.pdbx_seq_one_letter_code
_entity_poly.pdbx_strand_id
1 'polypeptide(L)'
;MQLHQRFIKTAQKHSDKIAVHDKATGNDYTYSKMLIASLILKDHISKIRGKYVGIMLPTSMGCMLGVIGTLMSGKIPVMINYSTGAIENCH
;
A
#
# COMPACT_ATOMS: atom_id res chain seq x y z
N MET A 1 -17.34 7.18 -0.34
CA MET A 1 -16.66 5.88 -0.06
C MET A 1 -15.16 6.12 -0.16
N GLN A 2 -14.40 5.72 0.86
CA GLN A 2 -12.93 5.91 0.89
C GLN A 2 -12.21 4.91 -0.03
N LEU A 3 -10.97 5.21 -0.45
CA LEU A 3 -10.19 4.38 -1.38
C LEU A 3 -10.03 2.93 -0.89
N HIS A 4 -9.61 2.72 0.36
CA HIS A 4 -9.41 1.39 0.92
C HIS A 4 -10.72 0.57 1.00
N GLN A 5 -11.86 1.21 1.23
CA GLN A 5 -13.17 0.55 1.21
C GLN A 5 -13.56 0.08 -0.19
N ARG A 6 -13.30 0.91 -1.21
CA ARG A 6 -13.52 0.52 -2.61
C ARG A 6 -12.58 -0.61 -3.01
N PHE A 7 -11.33 -0.55 -2.58
CA PHE A 7 -10.36 -1.62 -2.83
C PHE A 7 -10.83 -2.96 -2.25
N ILE A 8 -11.29 -3.01 -0.98
CA ILE A 8 -11.84 -4.24 -0.38
C ILE A 8 -12.98 -4.82 -1.22
N LYS A 9 -13.97 -3.97 -1.59
CA LYS A 9 -15.12 -4.42 -2.40
C LYS A 9 -14.70 -4.94 -3.77
N THR A 10 -13.79 -4.25 -4.45
CA THR A 10 -13.26 -4.68 -5.76
C THR A 10 -12.49 -5.99 -5.62
N ALA A 11 -11.64 -6.11 -4.60
CA ALA A 11 -10.81 -7.28 -4.38
C ALA A 11 -11.63 -8.53 -4.05
N GLN A 12 -12.71 -8.38 -3.28
CA GLN A 12 -13.67 -9.45 -3.02
C GLN A 12 -14.44 -9.86 -4.28
N LYS A 13 -14.85 -8.89 -5.11
CA LYS A 13 -15.59 -9.16 -6.36
C LYS A 13 -14.73 -9.83 -7.44
N HIS A 14 -13.42 -9.60 -7.43
CA HIS A 14 -12.49 -10.02 -8.48
C HIS A 14 -11.29 -10.78 -7.93
N SER A 15 -11.50 -11.61 -6.90
CA SER A 15 -10.47 -12.29 -6.12
C SER A 15 -9.38 -12.95 -6.97
N ASP A 16 -9.78 -13.61 -8.05
CA ASP A 16 -8.91 -14.46 -8.87
C ASP A 16 -8.24 -13.69 -10.02
N LYS A 17 -8.65 -12.43 -10.25
CA LYS A 17 -8.03 -11.60 -11.28
C LYS A 17 -6.69 -11.06 -10.82
N ILE A 18 -5.75 -10.94 -11.76
CA ILE A 18 -4.49 -10.25 -11.53
C ILE A 18 -4.77 -8.76 -11.25
N ALA A 19 -4.21 -8.27 -10.15
CA ALA A 19 -4.28 -6.88 -9.71
C ALA A 19 -2.99 -6.12 -10.03
N VAL A 20 -1.84 -6.79 -9.95
CA VAL A 20 -0.52 -6.18 -10.20
C VAL A 20 0.35 -7.16 -10.97
N HIS A 21 0.95 -6.66 -12.04
CA HIS A 21 2.10 -7.28 -12.71
C HIS A 21 3.37 -6.63 -12.19
N ASP A 22 4.07 -7.28 -11.25
CA ASP A 22 5.26 -6.71 -10.65
C ASP A 22 6.51 -7.15 -11.44
N LYS A 23 6.97 -6.26 -12.32
CA LYS A 23 8.17 -6.47 -13.12
C LYS A 23 9.45 -6.49 -12.29
N ALA A 24 9.48 -5.84 -11.13
CA ALA A 24 10.66 -5.81 -10.28
C ALA A 24 10.93 -7.19 -9.65
N THR A 25 9.87 -7.94 -9.33
CA THR A 25 9.98 -9.29 -8.77
C THR A 25 9.74 -10.41 -9.78
N GLY A 26 9.25 -10.08 -10.99
CA GLY A 26 8.83 -11.07 -12.00
C GLY A 26 7.59 -11.87 -11.62
N ASN A 27 6.77 -11.35 -10.69
CA ASN A 27 5.62 -12.06 -10.15
C ASN A 27 4.32 -11.28 -10.38
N ASP A 28 3.26 -12.02 -10.61
CA ASP A 28 1.91 -11.48 -10.72
C ASP A 28 1.12 -11.75 -9.43
N TYR A 29 0.36 -10.75 -8.99
CA TYR A 29 -0.41 -10.80 -7.75
C TYR A 29 -1.89 -10.62 -8.03
N THR A 30 -2.69 -11.57 -7.54
CA THR A 30 -4.16 -11.50 -7.60
C THR A 30 -4.71 -10.50 -6.59
N TYR A 31 -5.94 -10.03 -6.82
CA TYR A 31 -6.66 -9.19 -5.86
C TYR A 31 -6.80 -9.84 -4.48
N SER A 32 -7.01 -11.16 -4.41
CA SER A 32 -7.09 -11.90 -3.15
C SER A 32 -5.77 -11.82 -2.36
N LYS A 33 -4.64 -12.07 -3.03
CA LYS A 33 -3.30 -11.96 -2.43
C LYS A 33 -3.01 -10.53 -1.97
N MET A 34 -3.34 -9.53 -2.79
CA MET A 34 -3.16 -8.12 -2.44
C MET A 34 -3.99 -7.71 -1.22
N LEU A 35 -5.25 -8.18 -1.13
CA LEU A 35 -6.11 -7.89 0.02
C LEU A 35 -5.54 -8.49 1.31
N ILE A 36 -5.16 -9.77 1.30
CA ILE A 36 -4.54 -10.43 2.46
C ILE A 36 -3.27 -9.69 2.89
N ALA A 37 -2.37 -9.39 1.94
CA ALA A 37 -1.14 -8.68 2.23
C ALA A 37 -1.39 -7.28 2.82
N SER A 38 -2.39 -6.55 2.31
CA SER A 38 -2.75 -5.22 2.84
C SER A 38 -3.29 -5.28 4.28
N LEU A 39 -4.03 -6.34 4.63
CA LEU A 39 -4.56 -6.55 5.98
C LEU A 39 -3.45 -6.92 6.97
N ILE A 40 -2.52 -7.78 6.57
CA ILE A 40 -1.33 -8.08 7.37
C ILE A 40 -0.54 -6.78 7.61
N LEU A 41 -0.29 -6.00 6.56
CA LEU A 41 0.52 -4.79 6.66
C LEU A 41 -0.18 -3.69 7.49
N LYS A 42 -1.50 -3.59 7.42
CA LYS A 42 -2.31 -2.70 8.27
C LYS A 42 -1.98 -2.92 9.75
N ASP A 43 -1.90 -4.17 10.20
CA ASP A 43 -1.64 -4.48 11.62
C ASP A 43 -0.24 -4.05 12.06
N HIS A 44 0.76 -4.23 11.19
CA HIS A 44 2.11 -3.70 11.44
C HIS A 44 2.14 -2.16 11.46
N ILE A 45 1.51 -1.51 10.47
CA ILE A 45 1.48 -0.04 10.36
C ILE A 45 0.70 0.58 11.52
N SER A 46 -0.34 -0.07 12.03
CA SER A 46 -1.14 0.41 13.15
C SER A 46 -0.30 0.73 14.40
N LYS A 47 0.82 0.01 14.59
CA LYS A 47 1.75 0.15 15.71
C LYS A 47 2.66 1.38 15.59
N ILE A 48 2.77 1.98 14.39
CA ILE A 48 3.57 3.19 14.17
C ILE A 48 2.88 4.36 14.88
N ARG A 49 3.62 5.11 15.69
CA ARG A 49 3.07 6.26 16.42
C ARG A 49 2.70 7.39 15.46
N GLY A 50 1.64 8.12 15.81
CA GLY A 50 1.18 9.27 15.03
C GLY A 50 0.19 8.92 13.90
N LYS A 51 -0.28 9.96 13.24
CA LYS A 51 -1.28 9.89 12.17
C LYS A 51 -0.67 9.78 10.77
N TYR A 52 0.52 10.34 10.57
CA TYR A 52 1.20 10.39 9.28
C TYR A 52 2.26 9.29 9.21
N VAL A 53 2.26 8.53 8.12
CA VAL A 53 3.22 7.45 7.87
C VAL A 53 3.97 7.75 6.59
N GLY A 54 5.27 8.03 6.71
CA GLY A 54 6.15 8.22 5.56
C GLY A 54 6.34 6.92 4.79
N ILE A 55 6.18 6.95 3.47
CA ILE A 55 6.38 5.83 2.56
C ILE A 55 7.46 6.23 1.56
N MET A 56 8.66 5.67 1.73
CA MET A 56 9.81 5.86 0.85
C MET A 56 10.14 4.52 0.20
N LEU A 57 9.41 4.21 -0.88
CA LEU A 57 9.56 2.97 -1.64
C LEU A 57 9.57 3.29 -3.14
N PRO A 58 10.32 2.52 -3.96
CA PRO A 58 10.24 2.64 -5.41
C PRO A 58 8.85 2.25 -5.91
N THR A 59 8.56 2.55 -7.17
CA THR A 59 7.29 2.16 -7.83
C THR A 59 7.20 0.63 -7.95
N SER A 60 6.59 -0.01 -6.95
CA SER A 60 6.44 -1.46 -6.84
C SER A 60 5.12 -1.85 -6.19
N MET A 61 4.80 -3.16 -6.19
CA MET A 61 3.67 -3.70 -5.45
C MET A 61 3.74 -3.37 -3.95
N GLY A 62 4.94 -3.38 -3.37
CA GLY A 62 5.16 -3.02 -1.96
C GLY A 62 4.75 -1.57 -1.65
N CYS A 63 4.97 -0.64 -2.57
CA CYS A 63 4.53 0.75 -2.42
C CYS A 63 2.99 0.85 -2.39
N MET A 64 2.31 0.16 -3.30
CA MET A 64 0.85 0.08 -3.31
C MET A 64 0.29 -0.51 -2.01
N LEU A 65 0.88 -1.61 -1.53
CA LEU A 65 0.50 -2.22 -0.24
C LEU A 65 0.72 -1.27 0.93
N GLY A 66 1.84 -0.55 0.96
CA GLY A 66 2.13 0.46 1.97
C GLY A 66 1.05 1.54 2.06
N VAL A 67 0.63 2.07 0.90
CA VAL A 67 -0.44 3.09 0.84
C VAL A 67 -1.77 2.51 1.31
N ILE A 68 -2.20 1.37 0.77
CA ILE A 68 -3.49 0.76 1.11
C ILE A 68 -3.54 0.32 2.58
N GLY A 69 -2.48 -0.33 3.08
CA GLY A 69 -2.36 -0.75 4.48
C GLY A 69 -2.39 0.44 5.43
N THR A 70 -1.73 1.55 5.08
CA THR A 70 -1.78 2.79 5.86
C THR A 70 -3.21 3.33 5.95
N LEU A 71 -3.91 3.44 4.82
CA LEU A 71 -5.30 3.89 4.78
C LEU A 71 -6.23 2.97 5.58
N MET A 72 -6.04 1.65 5.48
CA MET A 72 -6.80 0.66 6.25
C MET A 72 -6.54 0.75 7.76
N SER A 73 -5.37 1.25 8.16
CA SER A 73 -5.02 1.45 9.57
C SER A 73 -5.61 2.74 10.16
N GLY A 74 -6.33 3.54 9.35
CA GLY A 74 -6.86 4.84 9.74
C GLY A 74 -5.81 5.96 9.77
N LYS A 75 -4.64 5.73 9.18
CA LYS A 75 -3.53 6.68 9.10
C LYS A 75 -3.45 7.35 7.72
N ILE A 76 -2.64 8.39 7.61
CA ILE A 76 -2.42 9.18 6.40
C ILE A 76 -1.06 8.77 5.79
N PRO A 77 -1.04 8.18 4.58
CA PRO A 77 0.21 7.91 3.87
C PRO A 77 0.82 9.23 3.37
N VAL A 78 2.12 9.40 3.60
CA VAL A 78 2.91 10.52 3.10
C VAL A 78 3.96 9.94 2.17
N MET A 79 3.77 10.13 0.87
CA MET A 79 4.71 9.65 -0.14
C MET A 79 5.99 10.49 -0.10
N ILE A 80 7.13 9.85 0.06
CA ILE A 80 8.45 10.48 0.06
C ILE A 80 9.16 10.03 -1.21
N ASN A 81 9.64 10.99 -2.01
CA ASN A 81 10.38 10.64 -3.21
C ASN A 81 11.65 9.86 -2.84
N TYR A 82 11.72 8.63 -3.34
CA TYR A 82 12.81 7.71 -3.05
C TYR A 82 14.11 8.05 -3.79
N SER A 83 14.06 8.80 -4.90
CA SER A 83 15.25 9.17 -5.66
C SER A 83 16.00 10.38 -5.09
N THR A 84 15.29 11.25 -4.37
CA THR A 84 15.84 12.47 -3.73
C THR A 84 15.98 12.33 -2.21
N GLY A 85 15.27 11.37 -1.60
CA GLY A 85 15.35 11.10 -0.17
C GLY A 85 14.59 12.11 0.70
N ALA A 86 14.34 11.74 1.96
CA ALA A 86 13.38 12.45 2.82
C ALA A 86 13.72 13.93 3.07
N ILE A 87 15.00 14.28 3.20
CA ILE A 87 15.45 15.65 3.53
C ILE A 87 15.08 16.64 2.41
N GLU A 88 15.19 16.22 1.15
CA GLU A 88 14.87 17.07 0.00
C GLU A 88 13.35 17.19 -0.24
N ASN A 89 12.53 16.35 0.42
CA ASN A 89 11.07 16.35 0.25
C ASN A 89 10.34 17.26 1.27
N CYS A 90 11.04 17.85 2.24
CA CYS A 90 10.43 18.59 3.36
C CYS A 90 10.65 20.12 3.32
N HIS A 91 10.80 20.70 2.12
CA HIS A 91 10.84 22.16 1.92
C HIS A 91 9.50 22.84 2.20
#